data_AF-A0A9E0ZZK4-F1
#
_entry.id   AF-A0A9E0ZZK4-F1
#
_cell.length_a   1.000
_cell.length_b   1.000
_cell.length_c   1.000
_cell.angle_alpha   90.00
_cell.angle_beta   90.00
_cell.angle_gamma   90.00
#
_symmetry.space_group_name_H-M   'P 1'
#
loop_
_entity.id
_entity.type
_entity.pdbx_description
1 polymer ?
#
loop_
_entity_poly.entity_id
_entity_poly.type
_entity_poly.pdbx_seq_one_letter_code
_entity_poly.pdbx_strand_id
1 'polypeptide(L)'
;MLDWLQEILGDAYSNDMERKISDEIGKGFVSRADFNAVNERKKRLEEQLRESDKQLKMLKQMDAQGLQEKIHTLQQENEITKQEYEKRISELTFEYALSSALKDVKSKNDKAVQVLLDMDALKPTESGEIIGLKEQLDALCKNAPYLFASDKKVPVRKYRKS
;
A
#
# COMPACT_ATOMS: atom_id res chain seq x y z
N MET A 1 30.78 -25.31 -15.64
CA MET A 1 30.27 -26.47 -14.89
C MET A 1 30.80 -26.36 -13.48
N LEU A 2 30.07 -26.89 -12.50
CA LEU A 2 30.43 -26.90 -11.09
C LEU A 2 31.49 -27.99 -10.85
N ASP A 3 32.66 -27.87 -11.47
CA ASP A 3 33.66 -28.95 -11.59
C ASP A 3 34.15 -29.49 -10.22
N TRP A 4 34.07 -28.66 -9.18
CA TRP A 4 34.35 -29.04 -7.79
C TRP A 4 33.37 -30.09 -7.23
N LEU A 5 32.14 -30.18 -7.76
CA LEU A 5 31.17 -31.22 -7.37
C LEU A 5 31.59 -32.59 -7.90
N GLN A 6 32.23 -32.64 -9.07
CA GLN A 6 32.72 -33.89 -9.65
C GLN A 6 33.89 -34.46 -8.83
N GLU A 7 34.76 -33.59 -8.27
CA GLU A 7 35.82 -34.02 -7.36
C GLU A 7 35.30 -34.61 -6.04
N ILE A 8 34.20 -34.07 -5.49
CA ILE A 8 33.63 -34.52 -4.22
C ILE A 8 32.74 -35.75 -4.39
N LEU A 9 31.94 -35.79 -5.46
CA LEU A 9 30.93 -36.84 -5.67
C LEU A 9 31.46 -38.02 -6.50
N GLY A 10 32.59 -37.87 -7.19
CA GLY A 10 33.25 -38.92 -7.96
C GLY A 10 32.29 -39.64 -8.92
N ASP A 11 32.24 -40.97 -8.83
CA ASP A 11 31.42 -41.84 -9.71
C ASP A 11 29.91 -41.65 -9.53
N ALA A 12 29.45 -41.00 -8.46
CA ALA A 12 28.03 -40.69 -8.24
C ALA A 12 27.59 -39.41 -8.97
N TYR A 13 28.50 -38.71 -9.64
CA TYR A 13 28.21 -37.50 -10.39
C TYR A 13 27.33 -37.78 -11.63
N SER A 14 26.32 -36.94 -11.85
CA SER A 14 25.50 -36.96 -13.06
C SER A 14 25.15 -35.55 -13.50
N ASN A 15 25.13 -35.32 -14.82
CA ASN A 15 24.76 -34.03 -15.41
C ASN A 15 23.35 -33.57 -15.01
N ASP A 16 22.44 -34.49 -14.68
CA ASP A 16 21.09 -34.16 -14.20
C ASP A 16 21.08 -33.68 -12.72
N MET A 17 22.02 -34.18 -11.91
CA MET A 17 22.25 -33.66 -10.55
C MET A 17 22.89 -32.27 -10.59
N GLU A 18 23.88 -32.05 -11.46
CA GLU A 18 24.50 -30.73 -11.63
C GLU A 18 23.47 -29.67 -12.01
N ARG A 19 22.57 -29.97 -12.96
CA ARG A 19 21.50 -29.06 -13.36
C ARG A 19 20.55 -28.72 -12.22
N LYS A 20 20.05 -29.72 -11.47
CA LYS A 20 19.14 -29.47 -10.33
C LYS A 20 19.80 -28.68 -9.21
N ILE A 21 21.06 -28.97 -8.92
CA ILE A 21 21.83 -28.23 -7.91
C ILE A 21 22.07 -26.78 -8.37
N SER A 22 22.40 -26.57 -9.65
CA SER A 22 22.55 -25.24 -10.21
C SER A 22 21.24 -24.43 -10.21
N ASP A 23 20.11 -25.07 -10.51
CA ASP A 23 18.79 -24.45 -10.45
C ASP A 23 18.38 -24.08 -9.02
N GLU A 24 18.66 -24.95 -8.04
CA GLU A 24 18.27 -24.72 -6.64
C GLU A 24 19.18 -23.69 -5.94
N ILE A 25 20.48 -23.69 -6.26
CA ILE A 25 21.40 -22.61 -5.88
C ILE A 25 20.92 -21.30 -6.52
N GLY A 26 20.56 -21.29 -7.80
CA GLY A 26 20.05 -20.10 -8.49
C GLY A 26 18.78 -19.51 -7.88
N LYS A 27 17.89 -20.34 -7.30
CA LYS A 27 16.65 -19.89 -6.62
C LYS A 27 16.87 -19.31 -5.22
N GLY A 28 17.91 -19.73 -4.51
CA GLY A 28 18.18 -19.32 -3.12
C GLY A 28 19.36 -18.37 -2.93
N PHE A 29 20.18 -18.13 -3.96
CA PHE A 29 21.44 -17.42 -3.84
C PHE A 29 21.29 -15.94 -4.23
N VAL A 30 21.29 -15.06 -3.22
CA VAL A 30 21.62 -13.65 -3.43
C VAL A 30 23.10 -13.61 -3.86
N SER A 31 23.39 -13.06 -5.04
CA SER A 31 24.76 -13.02 -5.54
C SER A 31 25.67 -12.33 -4.50
N ARG A 32 26.90 -12.83 -4.32
CA ARG A 32 27.85 -12.22 -3.36
C ARG A 32 28.10 -10.74 -3.68
N ALA A 33 27.98 -10.35 -4.95
CA ALA A 33 28.02 -8.97 -5.40
C ALA A 33 26.83 -8.16 -4.86
N ASP A 34 25.61 -8.68 -4.92
CA ASP A 34 24.41 -8.02 -4.40
C ASP A 34 24.42 -7.95 -2.88
N PHE A 35 24.83 -9.02 -2.18
CA PHE A 35 24.97 -9.01 -0.73
C PHE A 35 26.02 -7.99 -0.28
N ASN A 36 27.18 -7.94 -0.94
CA ASN A 36 28.20 -6.94 -0.68
C ASN A 36 27.71 -5.52 -0.99
N ALA A 37 26.97 -5.33 -2.09
CA ALA A 37 26.40 -4.04 -2.46
C ALA A 37 25.36 -3.55 -1.44
N VAL A 38 24.49 -4.43 -0.95
CA VAL A 38 23.52 -4.12 0.11
C VAL A 38 24.24 -3.83 1.42
N ASN A 39 25.27 -4.60 1.78
CA ASN A 39 26.02 -4.37 3.02
C ASN A 39 26.81 -3.05 2.99
N GLU A 40 27.40 -2.70 1.85
CA GLU A 40 28.08 -1.40 1.66
C GLU A 40 27.08 -0.24 1.60
N ARG A 41 25.88 -0.43 1.03
CA ARG A 41 24.78 0.55 1.14
C ARG A 41 24.34 0.72 2.59
N LYS A 42 24.21 -0.38 3.33
CA LYS A 42 23.85 -0.38 4.75
C LYS A 42 24.88 0.37 5.58
N LYS A 43 26.18 0.07 5.42
CA LYS A 43 27.26 0.82 6.10
C LYS A 43 27.24 2.30 5.77
N ARG A 44 27.08 2.67 4.49
CA ARG A 44 26.98 4.07 4.08
C ARG A 44 25.77 4.77 4.70
N LEU A 45 24.62 4.10 4.77
CA LEU A 45 23.43 4.64 5.44
C LEU A 45 23.64 4.77 6.95
N GLU A 46 24.28 3.80 7.59
CA GLU A 46 24.64 3.86 9.01
C GLU A 46 25.65 4.99 9.31
N GLU A 47 26.61 5.24 8.43
CA GLU A 47 27.54 6.37 8.51
C GLU A 47 26.84 7.71 8.31
N GLN A 48 25.94 7.83 7.32
CA GLN A 48 25.12 9.02 7.10
C GLN A 48 24.20 9.31 8.29
N LEU A 49 23.61 8.28 8.89
CA LEU A 49 22.77 8.41 10.09
C LEU A 49 23.60 8.92 11.27
N ARG A 50 24.79 8.33 11.50
CA ARG A 50 25.71 8.78 12.56
C ARG A 50 26.20 10.21 12.35
N GLU A 51 26.45 10.61 11.10
CA GLU A 51 26.85 11.98 10.77
C GLU A 51 25.70 12.96 10.98
N SER A 52 24.47 12.61 10.59
CA SER A 52 23.27 13.39 10.87
C SER A 52 23.05 13.55 12.38
N ASP A 53 23.21 12.49 13.17
CA ASP A 53 23.13 12.53 14.63
C ASP A 53 24.21 13.42 15.25
N LYS A 54 25.43 13.40 14.73
CA LYS A 54 26.51 14.30 15.16
C LYS A 54 26.19 15.75 14.82
N GLN A 55 25.70 16.03 13.62
CA GLN A 55 25.29 17.37 13.20
C GLN A 55 24.13 17.88 14.07
N LEU A 56 23.14 17.06 14.38
CA LEU A 56 22.07 17.39 15.32
C LEU A 56 22.62 17.69 16.73
N LYS A 57 23.60 16.91 17.20
CA LYS A 57 24.25 17.18 18.50
C LYS A 57 25.06 18.47 18.50
N MET A 58 25.79 18.77 17.42
CA MET A 58 26.54 20.02 17.28
C MET A 58 25.61 21.24 17.16
N LEU A 59 24.53 21.13 16.39
CA LEU A 59 23.47 22.15 16.32
C LEU A 59 22.84 22.39 17.69
N LYS A 60 22.58 21.34 18.47
CA LYS A 60 22.11 21.46 19.87
C LYS A 60 23.12 22.16 20.79
N GLN A 61 24.41 22.07 20.51
CA GLN A 61 25.46 22.71 21.32
C GLN A 61 25.69 24.19 20.96
N MET A 62 25.34 24.64 19.75
CA MET A 62 25.65 26.00 19.27
C MET A 62 24.66 27.09 19.72
N ASP A 63 23.46 26.76 20.21
CA ASP A 63 22.52 27.73 20.83
C ASP A 63 21.49 26.99 21.72
N ALA A 64 21.92 26.61 22.93
CA ALA A 64 21.38 25.45 23.66
C ALA A 64 19.92 25.55 24.12
N GLN A 65 19.33 26.73 24.27
CA GLN A 65 17.93 26.88 24.69
C GLN A 65 16.99 27.12 23.50
N GLY A 66 17.32 28.09 22.63
CA GLY A 66 16.46 28.44 21.49
C GLY A 66 16.38 27.36 20.42
N LEU A 67 17.49 26.66 20.14
CA LEU A 67 17.49 25.57 19.16
C LEU A 67 16.83 24.30 19.69
N GLN A 68 16.92 24.02 21.00
CA GLN A 68 16.30 22.83 21.58
C GLN A 68 14.78 22.94 21.60
N GLU A 69 14.24 24.10 21.95
CA GLU A 69 12.79 24.37 21.83
C GLU A 69 12.33 24.25 20.38
N LYS A 70 13.06 24.85 19.44
CA LYS A 70 12.68 24.82 18.02
C LYS A 70 12.76 23.43 17.40
N ILE A 71 13.75 22.62 17.78
CA ILE A 71 13.83 21.21 17.37
C ILE A 71 12.66 20.41 17.93
N HIS A 72 12.29 20.62 19.20
CA HIS A 72 11.16 19.92 19.80
C HIS A 72 9.84 20.31 19.11
N THR A 73 9.62 21.60 18.86
CA THR A 73 8.46 22.08 18.10
C THR A 73 8.42 21.50 16.70
N LEU A 74 9.54 21.54 15.96
CA LEU A 74 9.61 20.97 14.61
C LEU A 74 9.41 19.45 14.59
N GLN A 75 9.87 18.72 15.62
CA GLN A 75 9.62 17.29 15.74
C GLN A 75 8.14 17.00 15.99
N GLN A 76 7.50 17.75 16.89
CA GLN A 76 6.06 17.62 17.16
C GLN A 76 5.23 18.00 15.93
N GLU A 77 5.55 19.11 15.26
CA GLU A 77 4.90 19.53 14.03
C GLU A 77 5.05 18.47 12.93
N ASN A 78 6.24 17.88 12.76
CA ASN A 78 6.45 16.81 11.79
C ASN A 78 5.65 15.55 12.13
N GLU A 79 5.56 15.16 13.41
CA GLU A 79 4.79 13.99 13.83
C GLU A 79 3.27 14.22 13.61
N ILE A 80 2.76 15.39 13.99
CA ILE A 80 1.37 15.79 13.75
C ILE A 80 1.09 15.82 12.25
N THR A 81 1.96 16.47 11.48
CA THR A 81 1.83 16.58 10.02
C THR A 81 1.82 15.21 9.37
N LYS A 82 2.67 14.28 9.81
CA LYS A 82 2.71 12.91 9.32
C LYS A 82 1.41 12.16 9.64
N GLN A 83 0.92 12.26 10.87
CA GLN A 83 -0.37 11.66 11.27
C GLN A 83 -1.54 12.25 10.47
N GLU A 84 -1.56 13.56 10.25
CA GLU A 84 -2.55 14.24 9.42
C GLU A 84 -2.49 13.78 7.96
N TYR A 85 -1.29 13.64 7.39
CA TYR A 85 -1.13 13.13 6.03
C TYR A 85 -1.58 11.68 5.90
N GLU A 86 -1.18 10.80 6.82
CA GLU A 86 -1.61 9.40 6.84
C GLU A 86 -3.13 9.27 7.01
N LYS A 87 -3.72 10.09 7.89
CA LYS A 87 -5.16 10.18 8.04
C LYS A 87 -5.83 10.69 6.75
N ARG A 88 -5.27 11.71 6.10
CA ARG A 88 -5.83 12.27 4.87
C ARG A 88 -5.75 11.31 3.70
N ILE A 89 -4.66 10.56 3.59
CA ILE A 89 -4.50 9.52 2.56
C ILE A 89 -5.51 8.39 2.81
N SER A 90 -5.69 7.95 4.05
CA SER A 90 -6.68 6.91 4.37
C SER A 90 -8.13 7.39 4.13
N GLU A 91 -8.46 8.64 4.46
CA GLU A 91 -9.76 9.26 4.11
C GLU A 91 -9.98 9.29 2.59
N LEU A 92 -9.02 9.81 1.82
CA LEU A 92 -9.15 9.93 0.36
C LEU A 92 -9.25 8.58 -0.34
N THR A 93 -8.47 7.60 0.09
CA THR A 93 -8.52 6.24 -0.48
C THR A 93 -9.87 5.57 -0.17
N PHE A 94 -10.37 5.74 1.05
CA PHE A 94 -11.71 5.27 1.42
C PHE A 94 -12.82 5.96 0.61
N GLU A 95 -12.81 7.29 0.50
CA GLU A 95 -13.79 8.04 -0.29
C GLU A 95 -13.78 7.63 -1.78
N TYR A 96 -12.59 7.42 -2.35
CA TYR A 96 -12.44 6.97 -3.73
C TYR A 96 -13.06 5.59 -3.93
N ALA A 97 -12.69 4.62 -3.09
CA ALA A 97 -13.22 3.25 -3.15
C ALA A 97 -14.75 3.22 -2.98
N LEU A 98 -15.28 4.01 -2.03
CA LEU A 98 -16.71 4.16 -1.80
C LEU A 98 -17.42 4.75 -3.02
N SER A 99 -16.87 5.82 -3.60
CA SER A 99 -17.44 6.46 -4.79
C SER A 99 -17.41 5.53 -6.01
N SER A 100 -16.37 4.71 -6.16
CA SER A 100 -16.27 3.71 -7.23
C SER A 100 -17.35 2.65 -7.08
N ALA A 101 -17.49 2.08 -5.88
CA ALA A 101 -18.49 1.06 -5.61
C ALA A 101 -19.93 1.58 -5.82
N LEU A 102 -20.22 2.82 -5.44
CA LEU A 102 -21.53 3.47 -5.68
C LEU A 102 -21.82 3.67 -7.17
N LYS A 103 -20.80 4.00 -7.96
CA LYS A 103 -20.93 4.09 -9.43
C LYS A 103 -21.16 2.72 -10.06
N ASP A 104 -20.47 1.69 -9.58
CA ASP A 104 -20.60 0.32 -10.09
C ASP A 104 -22.03 -0.22 -9.91
N VAL A 105 -22.66 0.09 -8.77
CA VAL A 105 -24.08 -0.24 -8.52
C VAL A 105 -25.07 0.75 -9.16
N LYS A 106 -24.57 1.72 -9.94
CA LYS A 106 -25.37 2.77 -10.61
C LYS A 106 -26.31 3.49 -9.64
N SER A 107 -25.78 3.89 -8.48
CA SER A 107 -26.50 4.71 -7.50
C SER A 107 -27.05 5.99 -8.16
N LYS A 108 -28.32 6.31 -7.88
CA LYS A 108 -28.97 7.56 -8.33
C LYS A 108 -28.66 8.73 -7.42
N ASN A 109 -28.34 8.46 -6.16
CA ASN A 109 -28.01 9.48 -5.17
C ASN A 109 -27.03 8.91 -4.15
N ASP A 110 -25.75 9.13 -4.41
CA ASP A 110 -24.64 8.60 -3.63
C ASP A 110 -24.74 8.99 -2.16
N LYS A 111 -25.17 10.22 -1.86
CA LYS A 111 -25.36 10.68 -0.47
C LYS A 111 -26.45 9.90 0.24
N ALA A 112 -27.56 9.60 -0.43
CA ALA A 112 -28.65 8.83 0.17
C ALA A 112 -28.25 7.38 0.43
N VAL A 113 -27.47 6.78 -0.47
CA VAL A 113 -26.94 5.42 -0.27
C VAL A 113 -25.91 5.40 0.86
N GLN A 114 -25.01 6.39 0.92
CA GLN A 114 -24.01 6.50 2.00
C GLN A 114 -24.63 6.59 3.39
N VAL A 115 -25.74 7.33 3.55
CA VAL A 115 -26.45 7.45 4.84
C VAL A 115 -27.04 6.12 5.31
N LEU A 116 -27.29 5.19 4.39
CA LEU A 116 -27.83 3.86 4.70
C LEU A 116 -26.74 2.80 4.92
N LEU A 117 -25.47 3.14 4.69
CA LEU A 117 -24.35 2.27 4.98
C LEU A 117 -24.01 2.33 6.47
N ASP A 118 -23.69 1.17 7.02
CA ASP A 118 -23.13 1.08 8.37
C ASP A 118 -21.63 1.32 8.27
N MET A 119 -21.24 2.58 8.45
CA MET A 119 -19.86 3.05 8.32
C MET A 119 -18.93 2.45 9.38
N ASP A 120 -19.45 2.08 10.56
CA ASP A 120 -18.66 1.49 11.64
C ASP A 120 -18.27 0.03 11.32
N ALA A 121 -19.06 -0.64 10.48
CA ALA A 121 -18.77 -1.98 9.99
C ALA A 121 -17.81 -2.00 8.78
N LEU A 122 -17.48 -0.84 8.19
CA LEU A 122 -16.60 -0.76 7.02
C LEU A 122 -15.13 -0.67 7.42
N LYS A 123 -14.30 -1.58 6.89
CA LYS A 123 -12.85 -1.59 7.16
C LYS A 123 -12.06 -1.29 5.89
N PRO A 124 -11.29 -0.19 5.84
CA PRO A 124 -10.36 0.05 4.74
C PRO A 124 -9.22 -0.98 4.79
N THR A 125 -8.76 -1.40 3.62
CA THR A 125 -7.56 -2.23 3.45
C THR A 125 -6.44 -1.41 2.82
N GLU A 126 -5.19 -1.84 3.02
CA GLU A 126 -4.02 -1.20 2.39
C GLU A 126 -4.08 -1.24 0.85
N SER A 127 -4.82 -2.20 0.29
CA SER A 127 -5.03 -2.36 -1.16
C SER A 127 -6.05 -1.36 -1.74
N GLY A 128 -6.72 -0.56 -0.91
CA GLY A 128 -7.78 0.37 -1.33
C GLY A 128 -9.16 -0.28 -1.47
N GLU A 129 -9.35 -1.51 -1.02
CA GLU A 129 -10.68 -2.14 -0.91
C GLU A 129 -11.32 -1.85 0.45
N ILE A 130 -12.66 -1.80 0.49
CA ILE A 130 -13.42 -1.64 1.74
C ILE A 130 -14.16 -2.95 2.04
N ILE A 131 -13.73 -3.64 3.09
CA ILE A 131 -14.35 -4.88 3.55
C ILE A 131 -15.75 -4.55 4.10
N GLY A 132 -16.74 -5.38 3.75
CA GLY A 132 -18.15 -5.21 4.15
C GLY A 132 -18.97 -4.29 3.23
N LEU A 133 -18.32 -3.43 2.43
CA LEU A 133 -19.03 -2.48 1.57
C LEU A 133 -19.86 -3.17 0.50
N LYS A 134 -19.28 -4.17 -0.17
CA LYS A 134 -19.95 -4.89 -1.26
C LYS A 134 -21.21 -5.61 -0.78
N GLU A 135 -21.14 -6.27 0.37
CA GLU A 135 -22.27 -6.99 0.97
C GLU A 135 -23.41 -6.02 1.35
N GLN A 136 -23.06 -4.87 1.95
CA GLN A 136 -24.04 -3.85 2.29
C GLN A 136 -24.70 -3.25 1.04
N LEU A 137 -23.92 -2.95 -0.01
CA LEU A 137 -24.46 -2.44 -1.27
C LEU A 137 -25.36 -3.46 -1.97
N ASP A 138 -24.99 -4.74 -1.99
CA ASP A 138 -25.82 -5.81 -2.55
C ASP A 138 -27.14 -5.98 -1.78
N ALA A 139 -27.11 -5.84 -0.45
CA ALA A 139 -28.32 -5.86 0.38
C ALA A 139 -29.21 -4.64 0.11
N LEU A 140 -28.62 -3.45 -0.03
CA LEU A 140 -29.35 -2.22 -0.38
C LEU A 140 -29.95 -2.30 -1.78
N CYS A 141 -29.26 -2.88 -2.76
CA CYS A 141 -29.80 -3.13 -4.10
C CYS A 141 -31.09 -3.98 -4.07
N LYS A 142 -31.19 -4.94 -3.14
CA LYS A 142 -32.37 -5.81 -2.96
C LYS A 142 -33.49 -5.12 -2.19
N ASN A 143 -33.15 -4.42 -1.11
CA ASN A 143 -34.12 -3.86 -0.16
C ASN A 143 -34.61 -2.45 -0.55
N ALA A 144 -33.78 -1.68 -1.24
CA ALA A 144 -34.05 -0.31 -1.65
C ALA A 144 -33.72 -0.07 -3.15
N PRO A 145 -34.29 -0.86 -4.08
CA PRO A 145 -33.95 -0.80 -5.51
C PRO A 145 -34.25 0.56 -6.16
N TYR A 146 -35.11 1.38 -5.56
CA TYR A 146 -35.43 2.73 -6.04
C TYR A 146 -34.21 3.66 -6.01
N LEU A 147 -33.24 3.42 -5.13
CA LEU A 147 -31.99 4.18 -5.01
C LEU A 147 -31.01 3.93 -6.17
N PHE A 148 -31.20 2.86 -6.95
CA PHE A 148 -30.30 2.44 -8.01
C PHE A 148 -30.97 2.53 -9.38
N ALA A 149 -30.18 2.78 -10.43
CA ALA A 149 -30.68 2.81 -11.79
C ALA A 149 -31.08 1.41 -12.24
N SER A 150 -32.29 1.26 -12.79
CA SER A 150 -32.72 0.03 -13.44
C SER A 150 -32.33 0.10 -14.93
N ASP A 151 -31.81 -1.00 -15.49
CA ASP A 151 -31.45 -1.09 -16.92
C ASP A 151 -32.67 -1.09 -17.87
N LYS A 152 -33.86 -0.72 -17.38
CA LYS A 152 -35.05 -0.55 -18.24
C LYS A 152 -34.92 0.76 -19.01
N LYS A 153 -34.41 0.69 -20.25
CA LYS A 153 -34.57 1.74 -21.27
C LYS A 153 -36.02 2.23 -21.23
N VAL A 154 -36.23 3.49 -20.83
CA VAL A 154 -37.54 4.12 -20.87
C VAL A 154 -37.95 4.23 -22.35
N PRO A 155 -39.04 3.57 -22.80
CA PRO A 155 -39.48 3.71 -24.18
C PRO A 155 -39.89 5.16 -24.42
N VAL A 156 -39.26 5.79 -25.41
CA VAL A 156 -39.53 7.18 -25.81
C VAL A 156 -41.01 7.29 -26.20
N ARG A 157 -41.82 7.99 -25.37
CA ARG A 157 -43.20 8.34 -25.72
C ARG A 157 -43.16 9.32 -26.89
N LYS A 158 -43.40 8.83 -28.11
CA LYS A 158 -43.66 9.70 -29.26
C LYS A 158 -45.00 10.40 -29.03
N TYR A 159 -44.94 11.68 -28.66
CA TYR A 159 -46.13 12.53 -28.68
C TYR A 159 -46.62 12.65 -30.13
N ARG A 160 -47.77 12.03 -30.42
CA ARG A 160 -48.49 12.19 -31.67
C ARG A 160 -49.14 13.58 -31.64
N LYS A 161 -48.58 14.53 -32.39
CA LYS A 161 -49.23 15.84 -32.61
C LYS A 161 -50.56 15.59 -33.33
N SER A 162 -51.66 16.07 -32.73
CA SER A 162 -52.94 16.27 -33.40
C SER A 162 -52.86 17.47 -34.34
#